data_AF-A0A1H0TTE7-F1
#
_entry.id   AF-A0A1H0TTE7-F1
#
_cell.length_a   1.000
_cell.length_b   1.000
_cell.length_c   1.000
_cell.angle_alpha   90.00
_cell.angle_beta   90.00
_cell.angle_gamma   90.00
#
_symmetry.space_group_name_H-M   'P 1'
#
loop_
_entity.id
_entity.type
_entity.pdbx_description
1 polymer ?
#
loop_
_entity_poly.entity_id
_entity_poly.type
_entity_poly.pdbx_seq_one_letter_code
_entity_poly.pdbx_strand_id
1 'polypeptide(L)'
;MSSTPFALRLDWARSLFDHGDFSAAANALRELVDESATAEHLHGTADLRLLLARAYFGSAQLGRAETELRTLVDEAPDDGYLHLLLGRTLQRRGRHDDARRHLALAEVLGDHERPVAYGAPVTA
;
A
#
# COMPACT_ATOMS: atom_id res chain seq x y z
N MET A 1 -16.41 -27.28 2.89
CA MET A 1 -15.70 -26.26 3.68
C MET A 1 -15.92 -24.94 2.97
N SER A 2 -16.83 -24.10 3.46
CA SER A 2 -17.06 -22.79 2.84
C SER A 2 -15.87 -21.91 3.20
N SER A 3 -14.94 -21.75 2.24
CA SER A 3 -13.85 -20.78 2.37
C SER A 3 -14.49 -19.40 2.56
N THR A 4 -14.06 -18.64 3.56
CA THR A 4 -14.59 -17.30 3.84
C THR A 4 -14.42 -16.43 2.58
N PRO A 5 -15.49 -15.82 2.05
CA PRO A 5 -15.42 -15.03 0.82
C PRO A 5 -14.33 -13.95 0.91
N PHE A 6 -13.63 -13.70 -0.20
CA PHE A 6 -12.55 -12.69 -0.28
C PHE A 6 -12.98 -11.32 0.26
N ALA A 7 -14.18 -10.86 -0.14
CA ALA A 7 -14.73 -9.58 0.31
C ALA A 7 -14.89 -9.51 1.84
N LEU A 8 -15.37 -10.57 2.48
CA LEU A 8 -15.56 -10.60 3.93
C LEU A 8 -14.21 -10.56 4.67
N ARG A 9 -13.19 -11.24 4.13
CA ARG A 9 -11.82 -11.18 4.68
C ARG A 9 -11.21 -9.79 4.50
N LEU A 10 -11.44 -9.14 3.35
CA LEU A 10 -10.99 -7.77 3.10
C LEU A 10 -11.66 -6.77 4.05
N ASP A 11 -12.98 -6.87 4.25
CA ASP A 11 -13.71 -6.00 5.18
C ASP A 11 -13.22 -6.17 6.62
N TRP A 12 -12.97 -7.41 7.03
CA TRP A 12 -12.38 -7.68 8.34
C TRP A 12 -10.97 -7.10 8.47
N ALA A 13 -10.11 -7.27 7.46
CA ALA A 13 -8.76 -6.71 7.46
C ALA A 13 -8.76 -5.17 7.49
N ARG A 14 -9.71 -4.53 6.78
CA ARG A 14 -9.94 -3.08 6.84
C ARG A 14 -10.36 -2.64 8.24
N SER A 15 -11.28 -3.37 8.86
CA SER A 15 -11.70 -3.10 10.23
C SER A 15 -10.52 -3.15 11.21
N LEU A 16 -9.64 -4.16 11.12
CA LEU A 16 -8.42 -4.22 11.93
C LEU A 16 -7.52 -2.99 11.71
N PHE A 17 -7.34 -2.58 10.45
CA PHE A 17 -6.56 -1.39 10.13
C PHE A 17 -7.16 -0.13 10.75
N ASP A 18 -8.48 0.05 10.65
CA ASP A 18 -9.19 1.22 11.15
C ASP A 18 -9.17 1.32 12.68
N HIS A 19 -9.10 0.18 13.38
CA HIS A 19 -8.92 0.13 14.85
C HIS A 19 -7.46 0.32 15.29
N GLY A 20 -6.51 0.41 14.36
CA GLY A 20 -5.09 0.55 14.66
C GLY A 20 -4.34 -0.76 14.94
N ASP A 21 -4.99 -1.91 14.77
CA ASP A 21 -4.39 -3.25 14.90
C ASP A 21 -3.54 -3.60 13.67
N PHE A 22 -2.56 -2.76 13.37
CA PHE A 22 -1.79 -2.80 12.12
C PHE A 22 -1.04 -4.12 11.90
N SER A 23 -0.59 -4.78 12.96
CA SER A 23 0.09 -6.09 12.84
C SER A 23 -0.88 -7.19 12.40
N ALA A 24 -2.09 -7.21 12.96
CA ALA A 24 -3.13 -8.16 12.58
C ALA A 24 -3.64 -7.86 11.17
N ALA A 25 -3.89 -6.58 10.86
CA ALA A 25 -4.27 -6.14 9.54
C ALA A 25 -3.22 -6.56 8.48
N ALA A 26 -1.93 -6.36 8.74
CA ALA A 26 -0.87 -6.73 7.80
C ALA A 26 -0.85 -8.23 7.49
N ASN A 27 -1.08 -9.09 8.50
CA ASN A 27 -1.14 -10.53 8.28
C ASN A 27 -2.32 -10.92 7.39
N ALA A 28 -3.52 -10.41 7.69
CA ALA A 28 -4.72 -10.69 6.90
C ALA A 28 -4.62 -10.14 5.46
N LEU A 29 -4.07 -8.94 5.29
CA LEU A 29 -3.89 -8.31 3.99
C LEU A 29 -2.86 -9.05 3.13
N ARG A 30 -1.77 -9.56 3.73
CA ARG A 30 -0.77 -10.34 2.99
C ARG A 30 -1.39 -11.58 2.35
N GLU A 31 -2.21 -12.31 3.09
CA GLU A 31 -2.90 -13.50 2.55
C GLU A 31 -3.81 -13.13 1.37
N LEU A 32 -4.50 -11.99 1.45
CA LEU A 32 -5.34 -11.49 0.35
C LEU A 32 -4.50 -11.07 -0.86
N VAL A 33 -3.35 -10.43 -0.66
CA VAL A 33 -2.43 -10.06 -1.74
C VAL A 33 -1.90 -11.33 -2.43
N ASP A 34 -1.44 -12.31 -1.66
CA ASP A 34 -0.90 -13.57 -2.17
C ASP A 34 -1.96 -14.33 -2.99
N GLU A 35 -3.21 -14.40 -2.50
CA GLU A 35 -4.32 -15.00 -3.25
C GLU A 35 -4.61 -14.22 -4.54
N SER A 36 -4.64 -12.89 -4.47
CA SER A 36 -4.91 -12.05 -5.65
C SER A 36 -3.82 -12.14 -6.72
N ALA A 37 -2.56 -12.36 -6.31
CA ALA A 37 -1.44 -12.53 -7.24
C ALA A 37 -1.52 -13.85 -8.04
N THR A 38 -2.22 -14.85 -7.50
CA THR A 38 -2.42 -16.14 -8.18
C THR A 38 -3.66 -16.17 -9.08
N ALA A 39 -4.57 -15.22 -8.94
CA ALA A 39 -5.81 -15.16 -9.69
C ALA A 39 -5.67 -14.23 -10.90
N GLU A 40 -5.55 -14.80 -12.10
CA GLU A 40 -5.32 -14.08 -13.38
C GLU A 40 -6.34 -12.97 -13.70
N HIS A 41 -7.48 -12.90 -13.01
CA HIS A 41 -8.57 -11.95 -13.29
C HIS A 41 -8.66 -10.76 -12.33
N LEU A 42 -7.88 -10.71 -11.24
CA LEU A 42 -7.92 -9.60 -10.28
C LEU A 42 -7.02 -8.45 -10.76
N HIS A 43 -7.51 -7.67 -11.73
CA HIS A 43 -6.95 -6.34 -12.02
C HIS A 43 -7.31 -5.39 -10.88
N GLY A 44 -6.34 -4.63 -10.35
CA GLY A 44 -6.55 -3.66 -9.27
C GLY A 44 -6.06 -4.07 -7.87
N THR A 45 -4.94 -4.81 -7.78
CA THR A 45 -4.33 -5.18 -6.48
C THR A 45 -3.56 -4.04 -5.82
N ALA A 46 -3.33 -2.92 -6.52
CA ALA A 46 -2.54 -1.80 -6.00
C ALA A 46 -3.17 -1.14 -4.76
N ASP A 47 -4.50 -1.02 -4.68
CA ASP A 47 -5.18 -0.54 -3.45
C ASP A 47 -4.94 -1.47 -2.26
N LEU A 48 -5.00 -2.78 -2.50
CA LEU A 48 -4.80 -3.81 -1.49
C LEU A 48 -3.35 -3.81 -0.99
N ARG A 49 -2.39 -3.71 -1.92
CA ARG A 49 -0.96 -3.61 -1.62
C ARG A 49 -0.61 -2.31 -0.93
N LEU A 50 -1.24 -1.20 -1.29
CA LEU A 50 -1.10 0.07 -0.58
C LEU A 50 -1.62 -0.03 0.85
N LEU A 51 -2.78 -0.66 1.06
CA LEU A 51 -3.30 -0.89 2.41
C LEU A 51 -2.36 -1.78 3.23
N LEU A 52 -1.78 -2.82 2.62
CA LEU A 52 -0.77 -3.68 3.25
C LEU A 52 0.49 -2.88 3.62
N ALA A 53 1.02 -2.06 2.71
CA ALA A 53 2.16 -1.20 2.95
C ALA A 53 1.92 -0.22 4.12
N ARG A 54 0.72 0.37 4.19
CA ARG A 54 0.30 1.23 5.31
C ARG A 54 0.21 0.45 6.62
N ALA A 55 -0.28 -0.79 6.60
CA ALA A 55 -0.31 -1.66 7.78
C ALA A 55 1.12 -2.03 8.24
N TYR A 56 2.04 -2.30 7.32
CA TYR A 56 3.45 -2.50 7.64
C TYR A 56 4.10 -1.25 8.24
N PHE A 57 3.80 -0.06 7.70
CA PHE A 57 4.27 1.20 8.27
C PHE A 57 3.75 1.42 9.70
N GLY A 58 2.45 1.21 9.93
CA GLY A 58 1.81 1.35 11.23
C GLY A 58 2.35 0.37 12.28
N SER A 59 2.65 -0.87 11.87
CA SER A 59 3.24 -1.91 12.74
C SER A 59 4.78 -1.86 12.84
N ALA A 60 5.41 -0.78 12.36
CA ALA A 60 6.87 -0.60 12.34
C ALA A 60 7.67 -1.67 11.57
N GLN A 61 7.03 -2.44 10.70
CA GLN A 61 7.66 -3.40 9.78
C GLN A 61 8.21 -2.68 8.54
N LEU A 62 9.10 -1.71 8.75
CA LEU A 62 9.48 -0.73 7.73
C LEU A 62 10.17 -1.32 6.50
N GLY A 63 10.92 -2.42 6.66
CA GLY A 63 11.55 -3.10 5.53
C GLY A 63 10.52 -3.70 4.57
N ARG A 64 9.42 -4.24 5.10
CA ARG A 64 8.32 -4.78 4.29
C ARG A 64 7.50 -3.67 3.63
N ALA A 65 7.24 -2.59 4.36
CA ALA A 65 6.60 -1.40 3.80
C ALA A 65 7.40 -0.83 2.63
N GLU A 66 8.73 -0.70 2.79
CA GLU A 66 9.62 -0.19 1.75
C GLU A 66 9.56 -1.05 0.47
N THR A 67 9.57 -2.38 0.59
CA THR A 67 9.47 -3.28 -0.56
C THR A 67 8.20 -3.05 -1.35
N GLU A 68 7.03 -3.09 -0.70
CA GLU A 68 5.75 -2.87 -1.40
C GLU A 68 5.66 -1.49 -2.05
N LEU A 69 6.10 -0.46 -1.33
CA LEU A 69 6.01 0.92 -1.81
C LEU A 69 6.93 1.18 -3.00
N ARG A 70 8.10 0.55 -3.06
CA ARG A 70 8.98 0.68 -4.23
C ARG A 70 8.30 0.13 -5.47
N THR A 71 7.71 -1.06 -5.39
CA THR A 71 7.01 -1.64 -6.52
C THR A 71 5.78 -0.81 -6.93
N LEU A 72 5.02 -0.28 -5.97
CA LEU A 72 3.89 0.60 -6.28
C LEU A 72 4.35 1.91 -6.94
N VAL A 73 5.46 2.51 -6.51
CA VAL A 73 6.05 3.70 -7.15
C VAL A 73 6.54 3.38 -8.57
N ASP A 74 7.09 2.19 -8.79
CA ASP A 74 7.50 1.77 -10.15
C ASP A 74 6.27 1.59 -11.07
N GLU A 75 5.12 1.18 -10.53
CA GLU A 75 3.85 1.06 -11.25
C GLU A 75 3.14 2.40 -11.50
N ALA A 76 3.20 3.32 -10.53
CA ALA A 76 2.57 4.64 -10.57
C ALA A 76 3.56 5.74 -10.09
N PRO A 77 4.53 6.13 -10.93
CA PRO A 77 5.60 7.08 -10.56
C PRO A 77 5.14 8.54 -10.44
N ASP A 78 3.94 8.85 -10.91
CA ASP A 78 3.28 10.16 -10.80
C ASP A 78 2.39 10.27 -9.55
N ASP A 79 2.34 9.22 -8.72
CA ASP A 79 1.54 9.21 -7.51
C ASP A 79 2.26 9.88 -6.32
N GLY A 80 1.84 11.10 -6.01
CA GLY A 80 2.39 11.86 -4.89
C GLY A 80 2.22 11.17 -3.53
N TYR A 81 1.16 10.39 -3.32
CA TYR A 81 0.91 9.70 -2.06
C TYR A 81 1.87 8.53 -1.84
N LEU A 82 2.17 7.76 -2.89
CA LEU A 82 3.18 6.69 -2.83
C LEU A 82 4.56 7.24 -2.53
N HIS A 83 4.93 8.35 -3.17
CA HIS A 83 6.17 9.07 -2.89
C HIS A 83 6.24 9.58 -1.44
N LEU A 84 5.15 10.15 -0.92
CA LEU A 84 5.06 10.59 0.47
C LEU A 84 5.27 9.43 1.45
N LEU A 85 4.58 8.31 1.22
CA LEU A 85 4.61 7.16 2.12
C LEU A 85 5.97 6.45 2.09
N LEU A 86 6.59 6.31 0.91
CA LEU A 86 7.94 5.77 0.77
C LEU A 86 8.97 6.69 1.44
N GLY A 87 8.88 8.01 1.23
CA GLY A 87 9.74 8.99 1.89
C GLY A 87 9.68 8.89 3.41
N ARG A 88 8.48 8.85 4.00
CA ARG A 88 8.29 8.68 5.46
C ARG A 88 8.82 7.34 5.97
N THR A 89 8.64 6.27 5.21
CA THR A 89 9.16 4.94 5.55
C THR A 89 10.69 4.96 5.61
N LEU A 90 11.34 5.55 4.60
CA LEU A 90 12.79 5.70 4.53
C LEU A 90 13.34 6.58 5.67
N GLN A 91 12.65 7.67 6.03
CA GLN A 91 13.01 8.49 7.19
C GLN A 91 13.02 7.69 8.48
N ARG A 92 11.95 6.92 8.76
CA ARG A 92 11.87 6.09 9.98
C ARG A 92 12.92 4.98 9.99
N ARG A 93 13.43 4.58 8.83
CA ARG A 93 14.56 3.65 8.69
C ARG A 93 15.94 4.27 8.83
N GLY A 94 16.05 5.60 8.93
CA GLY A 94 17.33 6.32 8.96
C GLY A 94 17.95 6.56 7.59
N ARG A 95 17.24 6.28 6.49
CA ARG A 95 17.72 6.52 5.11
C ARG A 95 17.33 7.92 4.64
N HIS A 96 17.89 8.93 5.29
CA HIS A 96 17.46 10.33 5.11
C HIS A 96 17.72 10.87 3.71
N ASP A 97 18.82 10.49 3.05
CA ASP A 97 19.16 10.97 1.70
C ASP A 97 18.15 10.48 0.66
N ASP A 98 17.83 9.17 0.69
CA ASP A 98 16.83 8.59 -0.20
C ASP A 98 15.44 9.16 0.07
N ALA A 99 15.08 9.31 1.35
CA ALA A 99 13.81 9.89 1.73
C ALA A 99 13.63 11.31 1.18
N ARG A 100 14.68 12.13 1.22
CA ARG A 100 14.63 13.53 0.77
C ARG A 100 14.16 13.65 -0.68
N ARG A 101 14.61 12.73 -1.54
CA ARG A 101 14.23 12.71 -2.95
C ARG A 101 12.76 12.36 -3.15
N HIS A 102 12.25 11.35 -2.44
CA HIS A 102 10.84 10.97 -2.54
C HIS A 102 9.92 12.02 -1.94
N LEU A 103 10.30 12.66 -0.83
CA LEU A 103 9.49 13.73 -0.23
C LEU A 103 9.40 14.97 -1.12
N ALA A 104 10.50 15.34 -1.79
CA ALA A 104 10.48 16.44 -2.75
C ALA A 104 9.58 16.14 -3.95
N LEU A 105 9.61 14.90 -4.47
CA LEU A 105 8.69 14.48 -5.53
C LEU A 105 7.23 14.53 -5.07
N ALA A 106 6.98 14.10 -3.84
CA ALA A 106 5.66 14.18 -3.23
C ALA A 106 5.15 15.65 -3.25
N GLU A 107 5.95 16.61 -2.78
CA GLU A 107 5.58 18.03 -2.78
C GLU A 107 5.30 18.57 -4.20
N VAL A 108 6.06 18.13 -5.19
CA VAL A 108 5.88 18.56 -6.60
C VAL A 108 4.62 17.99 -7.23
N LEU A 109 4.30 16.73 -6.95
CA LEU A 109 3.15 16.04 -7.53
C LEU A 109 1.82 16.54 -6.94
N GLY A 110 1.85 17.23 -5.80
CA GLY A 110 0.77 18.14 -5.36
C GLY A 110 -0.52 17.48 -4.89
N ASP A 111 -0.68 16.17 -5.07
CA ASP A 111 -1.89 15.44 -4.71
C ASP A 111 -1.57 14.23 -3.84
N HIS A 112 -1.64 14.41 -2.51
CA HIS A 112 -1.51 13.33 -1.53
C HIS A 112 -2.84 12.73 -1.11
N GLU A 113 -3.96 13.19 -1.69
CA GLU A 113 -5.23 12.52 -1.48
C GLU A 113 -5.18 11.16 -2.17
N ARG A 114 -5.70 10.12 -1.50
CA ARG A 114 -5.65 8.75 -2.05
C ARG A 114 -6.25 8.76 -3.45
N PRO A 115 -5.57 8.20 -4.48
CA PRO A 115 -6.19 8.03 -5.77
C PRO A 115 -7.48 7.24 -5.64
N VAL A 116 -8.49 7.62 -6.43
CA VAL A 116 -9.76 6.90 -6.53
C VAL A 116 -9.48 5.57 -7.20
N ALA A 117 -9.16 4.56 -6.40
CA ALA A 117 -8.88 3.17 -6.74
C ALA A 117 -7.91 2.96 -7.92
N TYR A 118 -6.72 2.41 -7.65
CA TYR A 118 -5.79 2.00 -8.72
C TYR A 118 -6.46 0.91 -9.58
N GLY A 119 -7.04 1.31 -10.71
CA GLY A 119 -7.86 0.44 -11.56
C GLY A 119 -8.92 1.14 -12.39
N ALA A 120 -9.14 2.45 -12.25
CA ALA A 120 -9.96 3.18 -13.22
C ALA A 120 -9.21 3.30 -14.57
N PRO A 121 -9.86 2.99 -15.71
CA PRO A 121 -9.23 3.18 -17.02
C PRO A 121 -8.90 4.66 -17.22
N VAL A 122 -7.67 4.95 -17.67
CA VAL A 122 -7.31 6.29 -18.15
C VAL A 122 -8.23 6.57 -19.35
N THR A 123 -9.25 7.38 -19.15
CA THR A 123 -10.04 7.90 -20.28
C THR A 123 -9.22 8.99 -20.94
N ALA A 124 -8.73 8.69 -22.15
CA ALA A 124 -8.04 9.61 -23.04
C ALA A 124 -8.92 10.79 -23.49
#